data_AF-A0A024TLW6-F1
#
_entry.id   AF-A0A024TLW6-F1
#
_cell.length_a   1.000
_cell.length_b   1.000
_cell.length_c   1.000
_cell.angle_alpha   90.00
_cell.angle_beta   90.00
_cell.angle_gamma   90.00
#
_symmetry.space_group_name_H-M   'P 1'
#
loop_
_entity.id
_entity.type
_entity.pdbx_description
1 polymer ?
#
loop_
_entity_poly.entity_id
_entity_poly.type
_entity_poly.pdbx_seq_one_letter_code
_entity_poly.pdbx_strand_id
1 'polypeptide(L)'
;MEVRFQMAPSYAKKTSDEEKDGPILSSAMPAPVLPPVPQDPKEKASTQDSTTAPKEKFKFNKVDNVSGSTAGAGSGEFHMYRAARRREMERVSAMEKNHKKIEEEREFQEKRRRAQEEVEAKAQQKAAKRRRKLENAKMRKMMGEHGKEVDKIPALDNVMPGGVPEIANDGTFLDKILALQKGNASS
;
A
#
# COMPACT_ATOMS: atom_id res chain seq x y z
N MET A 1 -11.09 -50.71 4.87
CA MET A 1 -10.11 -49.65 4.58
C MET A 1 -10.45 -48.48 5.48
N GLU A 2 -9.80 -48.42 6.64
CA GLU A 2 -10.06 -47.42 7.68
C GLU A 2 -9.43 -46.09 7.30
N VAL A 3 -10.24 -45.02 7.35
CA VAL A 3 -9.82 -43.66 7.04
C VAL A 3 -9.38 -43.00 8.35
N ARG A 4 -8.06 -42.93 8.58
CA ARG A 4 -7.48 -42.22 9.74
C ARG A 4 -7.57 -40.71 9.51
N PHE A 5 -8.52 -40.06 10.18
CA PHE A 5 -8.62 -38.61 10.28
C PHE A 5 -7.54 -38.10 11.25
N GLN A 6 -6.50 -37.44 10.75
CA GLN A 6 -5.49 -36.80 11.60
C GLN A 6 -6.05 -35.47 12.12
N MET A 7 -6.21 -35.38 13.44
CA MET A 7 -6.69 -34.21 14.16
C MET A 7 -5.51 -33.25 14.41
N ALA A 8 -5.65 -31.97 14.05
CA ALA A 8 -4.62 -30.95 14.24
C ALA A 8 -4.45 -30.59 15.74
N PRO A 9 -3.22 -30.27 16.21
CA PRO A 9 -3.00 -29.90 17.61
C PRO A 9 -3.55 -28.50 17.93
N SER A 10 -4.36 -28.42 18.98
CA SER A 10 -4.93 -27.19 19.53
C SER A 10 -3.87 -26.38 20.31
N TYR A 11 -3.79 -25.07 20.04
CA TYR A 11 -2.93 -24.15 20.80
C TYR A 11 -3.56 -23.88 22.18
N ALA A 12 -2.88 -24.32 23.24
CA ALA A 12 -3.26 -24.05 24.62
C ALA A 12 -3.01 -22.58 25.00
N LYS A 13 -4.08 -21.82 25.30
CA LYS A 13 -4.00 -20.55 26.03
C LYS A 13 -3.72 -20.86 27.51
N LYS A 14 -2.58 -20.40 28.03
CA LYS A 14 -2.34 -20.31 29.47
C LYS A 14 -2.99 -19.02 29.98
N THR A 15 -4.05 -19.18 30.76
CA THR A 15 -4.61 -18.15 31.65
C THR A 15 -3.96 -18.35 33.02
N SER A 16 -3.46 -17.27 33.61
CA SER A 16 -3.03 -17.21 35.01
C SER A 16 -3.80 -16.06 35.68
N ASP A 17 -4.87 -16.44 36.38
CA ASP A 17 -5.43 -15.75 37.55
C ASP A 17 -4.43 -16.00 38.72
N GLU A 18 -4.20 -15.21 39.77
CA GLU A 18 -4.78 -14.04 40.44
C GLU A 18 -3.57 -13.15 40.91
N GLU A 19 -3.65 -11.92 41.41
CA GLU A 19 -4.22 -11.49 42.68
C GLU A 19 -4.37 -9.96 42.70
N LYS A 20 -5.38 -9.51 43.45
CA LYS A 20 -5.66 -8.12 43.81
C LYS A 20 -4.53 -7.59 44.69
N ASP A 21 -4.12 -6.34 44.47
CA ASP A 21 -3.93 -5.32 45.53
C ASP A 21 -3.36 -4.03 44.91
N GLY A 22 -4.14 -2.95 44.98
CA GLY A 22 -3.73 -1.63 44.48
C GLY A 22 -3.07 -0.81 45.59
N PRO A 23 -1.88 -0.21 45.38
CA PRO A 23 -1.26 0.61 46.42
C PRO A 23 -1.76 2.06 46.40
N ILE A 24 -2.32 2.39 47.56
CA ILE A 24 -2.64 3.69 48.18
C ILE A 24 -1.50 4.71 48.05
N LEU A 25 -1.78 5.91 47.52
CA LEU A 25 -0.88 7.07 47.57
C LEU A 25 -0.84 7.66 48.98
N SER A 26 0.26 7.54 49.71
CA SER A 26 0.60 8.54 50.73
C SER A 26 2.09 8.56 51.13
N SER A 27 2.58 9.78 51.30
CA SER A 27 3.72 10.23 52.10
C SER A 27 5.16 10.14 51.53
N ALA A 28 5.65 11.33 51.16
CA ALA A 28 7.01 11.85 51.34
C ALA A 28 8.22 10.99 50.88
N MET A 29 8.63 11.19 49.63
CA MET A 29 9.97 10.80 49.16
C MET A 29 11.02 11.84 49.65
N PRO A 30 12.09 11.43 50.36
CA PRO A 30 13.23 12.31 50.61
C PRO A 30 13.97 12.62 49.30
N ALA A 31 14.47 13.85 49.16
CA ALA A 31 15.17 14.31 47.96
C ALA A 31 16.36 13.39 47.63
N PRO A 32 16.50 12.90 46.38
CA PRO A 32 17.62 12.04 46.02
C PRO A 32 18.91 12.85 45.92
N VAL A 33 19.92 12.47 46.70
CA VAL A 33 21.30 12.90 46.48
C VAL A 33 21.71 12.40 45.10
N LEU A 34 22.06 13.34 44.20
CA LEU A 34 22.47 13.02 42.83
C LEU A 34 23.68 12.07 42.85
N PRO A 35 23.65 10.94 42.14
CA PRO A 35 24.83 10.08 42.00
C PRO A 35 25.94 10.83 41.24
N PRO A 36 27.22 10.60 41.55
CA PRO A 36 28.31 11.18 40.77
C PRO A 36 28.17 10.73 39.31
N VAL A 37 28.17 11.71 38.42
CA VAL A 37 28.08 11.54 36.96
C VAL A 37 29.08 10.46 36.54
N PRO A 38 28.63 9.34 35.96
CA PRO A 38 29.53 8.40 35.31
C PRO A 38 30.28 9.15 34.22
N GLN A 39 31.59 9.30 34.38
CA GLN A 39 32.43 9.75 33.27
C GLN A 39 32.38 8.65 32.23
N ASP A 40 31.69 8.93 31.12
CA ASP A 40 31.60 8.01 29.99
C ASP A 40 33.02 7.55 29.61
N PRO A 41 33.28 6.23 29.57
CA PRO A 41 34.51 5.76 28.96
C PRO A 41 34.45 6.22 27.51
N LYS A 42 35.43 7.03 27.10
CA LYS A 42 35.62 7.51 25.72
C LYS A 42 35.24 6.41 24.72
N GLU A 43 34.01 6.50 24.22
CA GLU A 43 33.52 5.64 23.17
C GLU A 43 34.33 6.01 21.94
N LYS A 44 35.31 5.16 21.58
CA LYS A 44 35.65 5.01 20.18
C LYS A 44 34.41 4.39 19.54
N ALA A 45 33.47 5.25 19.18
CA ALA A 45 32.34 4.89 18.34
C ALA A 45 32.91 4.40 17.01
N SER A 46 33.12 3.09 16.90
CA SER A 46 33.14 2.42 15.61
C SER A 46 31.68 2.30 15.18
N THR A 47 31.08 3.44 14.82
CA THR A 47 29.83 3.47 14.07
C THR A 47 30.14 2.78 12.75
N GLN A 48 29.76 1.51 12.62
CA GLN A 48 29.80 0.83 11.34
C GLN A 48 28.70 1.44 10.47
N ASP A 49 29.05 2.50 9.75
CA ASP A 49 28.21 3.06 8.69
C ASP A 49 27.93 1.96 7.66
N SER A 50 26.74 1.38 7.72
CA SER A 50 26.23 0.38 6.77
C SER A 50 25.70 1.02 5.48
N THR A 51 26.07 2.27 5.21
CA THR A 51 25.48 3.12 4.16
C THR A 51 26.51 3.54 3.13
N THR A 52 27.31 2.59 2.65
CA THR A 52 27.86 2.68 1.28
C THR A 52 28.27 1.29 0.87
N ALA A 53 27.38 0.57 0.19
CA ALA A 53 27.82 -0.60 -0.57
C ALA A 53 28.99 -0.14 -1.45
N PRO A 54 30.20 -0.71 -1.29
CA PRO A 54 31.34 -0.26 -2.06
C PRO A 54 30.99 -0.46 -3.53
N LYS A 55 30.85 0.64 -4.27
CA LYS A 55 30.68 0.61 -5.73
C LYS A 55 31.76 -0.32 -6.25
N GLU A 56 31.35 -1.44 -6.85
CA GLU A 56 32.28 -2.45 -7.33
C GLU A 56 33.27 -1.77 -8.27
N LYS A 57 34.47 -1.50 -7.78
CA LYS A 57 35.55 -0.96 -8.59
C LYS A 57 35.73 -1.95 -9.73
N PHE A 58 35.62 -1.47 -10.96
CA PHE A 58 35.74 -2.29 -12.16
C PHE A 58 37.00 -3.16 -12.06
N LYS A 59 36.81 -4.48 -11.92
CA LYS A 59 37.90 -5.45 -11.89
C LYS A 59 38.14 -5.93 -13.31
N PHE A 60 39.26 -5.51 -13.89
CA PHE A 60 39.73 -6.07 -15.14
C PHE A 60 40.11 -7.54 -14.92
N ASN A 61 39.34 -8.48 -15.48
CA ASN A 61 39.63 -9.91 -15.41
C ASN A 61 40.74 -10.26 -16.41
N LYS A 62 41.98 -9.93 -16.05
CA LYS A 62 43.14 -10.40 -16.82
C LYS A 62 43.31 -11.90 -16.60
N VAL A 63 43.33 -12.66 -17.69
CA VAL A 63 43.68 -14.08 -17.65
C VAL A 63 45.15 -14.18 -18.03
N ASP A 64 45.99 -14.57 -17.09
CA ASP A 64 47.45 -14.58 -17.31
C ASP A 64 47.96 -15.85 -18.03
N ASN A 65 47.18 -16.94 -18.03
CA ASN A 65 47.57 -18.23 -18.63
C ASN A 65 46.70 -18.58 -19.85
N VAL A 66 46.78 -17.78 -20.91
CA VAL A 66 46.04 -18.03 -22.16
C VAL A 66 46.90 -18.84 -23.13
N SER A 67 46.45 -20.06 -23.46
CA SER A 67 47.05 -20.87 -24.52
C SER A 67 46.72 -20.30 -25.90
N GLY A 68 47.60 -20.48 -26.88
CA GLY A 68 47.39 -19.98 -28.24
C GLY A 68 46.11 -20.53 -28.88
N SER A 69 45.44 -19.74 -29.71
CA SER A 69 44.13 -20.11 -30.31
C SER A 69 44.17 -21.38 -31.19
N THR A 70 45.34 -21.80 -31.63
CA THR A 70 45.57 -23.02 -32.43
C THR A 70 46.26 -24.13 -31.64
N ALA A 71 46.50 -23.94 -30.34
CA ALA A 71 47.06 -24.98 -29.50
C ALA A 71 46.03 -26.10 -29.29
N GLY A 72 46.48 -27.35 -29.32
CA GLY A 72 45.61 -28.51 -29.06
C GLY A 72 45.09 -28.54 -27.61
N ALA A 73 44.09 -29.38 -27.35
CA ALA A 73 43.54 -29.56 -26.02
C ALA A 73 44.58 -30.16 -25.06
N GLY A 74 45.02 -29.38 -24.08
CA GLY A 74 45.89 -29.86 -23.00
C GLY A 74 45.11 -30.65 -21.94
N SER A 75 45.80 -31.45 -21.13
CA SER A 75 45.18 -32.27 -20.07
C SER A 75 44.45 -31.46 -18.99
N GLY A 76 44.83 -30.18 -18.80
CA GLY A 76 44.21 -29.28 -17.83
C GLY A 76 42.97 -28.54 -18.35
N GLU A 77 42.73 -28.53 -19.66
CA GLU A 77 41.67 -27.72 -20.29
C GLU A 77 40.27 -28.15 -19.84
N PHE A 78 40.08 -29.47 -19.67
CA PHE A 78 38.82 -30.01 -19.16
C PHE A 78 38.44 -29.45 -17.78
N HIS A 79 39.41 -29.32 -16.88
CA HIS A 79 39.15 -28.78 -15.55
C HIS A 79 38.90 -27.27 -15.57
N MET A 80 39.56 -26.54 -16.47
CA MET A 80 39.30 -25.11 -16.68
C MET A 80 37.88 -24.89 -17.19
N TYR A 81 37.43 -25.63 -18.20
CA TYR A 81 36.05 -25.58 -18.69
C TYR A 81 35.05 -25.92 -17.58
N ARG A 82 35.28 -26.99 -16.80
CA ARG A 82 34.39 -27.37 -15.70
C ARG A 82 34.25 -26.26 -14.66
N ALA A 83 35.35 -25.60 -14.29
CA ALA A 83 35.34 -24.50 -13.34
C ALA A 83 34.64 -23.26 -13.92
N ALA A 84 34.95 -22.89 -15.17
CA ALA A 84 34.34 -21.76 -15.87
C ALA A 84 32.82 -21.95 -16.03
N ARG A 85 32.39 -23.14 -16.47
CA ARG A 85 30.97 -23.49 -16.60
C ARG A 85 30.24 -23.41 -15.27
N ARG A 86 30.84 -23.88 -14.18
CA ARG A 86 30.22 -23.77 -12.84
C ARG A 86 30.03 -22.31 -12.45
N ARG A 87 31.07 -21.48 -12.57
CA ARG A 87 30.99 -20.04 -12.29
C ARG A 87 29.91 -19.36 -13.12
N GLU A 88 29.79 -19.73 -14.39
CA GLU A 88 28.79 -19.15 -15.29
C GLU A 88 27.36 -19.59 -14.94
N MET A 89 27.14 -20.87 -14.63
CA MET A 89 25.84 -21.36 -14.20
C MET A 89 25.41 -20.74 -12.87
N GLU A 90 26.33 -20.56 -11.92
CA GLU A 90 26.07 -19.85 -10.66
C GLU A 90 25.69 -18.39 -10.90
N ARG A 91 26.42 -17.70 -11.80
CA ARG A 91 26.14 -16.32 -12.20
C ARG A 91 24.75 -16.18 -12.82
N VAL A 92 24.42 -17.02 -13.79
CA VAL A 92 23.10 -17.03 -14.46
C VAL A 92 22.00 -17.34 -13.45
N SER A 93 22.18 -18.36 -12.62
CA SER A 93 21.20 -18.71 -11.58
C SER A 93 20.96 -17.57 -10.59
N ALA A 94 22.01 -16.85 -10.18
CA ALA A 94 21.87 -15.69 -9.30
C ALA A 94 21.10 -14.55 -9.97
N MET A 95 21.40 -14.27 -11.24
CA MET A 95 20.68 -13.27 -12.03
C MET A 95 19.19 -13.61 -12.17
N GLU A 96 18.87 -14.86 -12.52
CA GLU A 96 17.49 -15.33 -12.64
C GLU A 96 16.73 -15.25 -11.31
N LYS A 97 17.36 -15.63 -10.20
CA LYS A 97 16.77 -15.51 -8.86
C LYS A 97 16.48 -14.06 -8.49
N ASN A 98 17.40 -13.14 -8.79
CA ASN A 98 17.21 -11.72 -8.55
C ASN A 98 16.08 -11.15 -9.42
N HIS A 99 16.03 -11.54 -10.69
CA HIS A 99 14.97 -11.14 -11.60
C HIS A 99 13.59 -11.60 -11.10
N LYS A 100 13.46 -12.88 -10.71
CA LYS A 100 12.21 -13.41 -10.14
C LYS A 100 11.76 -12.64 -8.90
N LYS A 101 12.68 -12.32 -7.99
CA LYS A 101 12.37 -11.50 -6.80
C LYS A 101 11.89 -10.10 -7.16
N ILE A 102 12.52 -9.47 -8.16
CA ILE A 102 12.12 -8.13 -8.62
C ILE A 102 10.71 -8.16 -9.22
N GLU A 103 10.41 -9.15 -10.05
CA GLU A 103 9.08 -9.33 -10.64
C GLU A 103 8.01 -9.62 -9.57
N GLU A 104 8.30 -10.52 -8.62
CA GLU A 104 7.40 -10.83 -7.50
C GLU A 104 7.11 -9.59 -6.63
N GLU A 105 8.14 -8.81 -6.30
CA GLU A 105 8.00 -7.58 -5.52
C GLU A 105 7.20 -6.52 -6.30
N ARG A 106 7.47 -6.38 -7.60
CA ARG A 106 6.72 -5.47 -8.48
C ARG A 106 5.24 -5.84 -8.52
N GLU A 107 4.92 -7.10 -8.74
CA GLU A 107 3.54 -7.58 -8.73
C GLU A 107 2.86 -7.34 -7.39
N PHE A 108 3.57 -7.57 -6.29
CA PHE A 108 3.07 -7.33 -4.94
C PHE A 108 2.77 -5.86 -4.71
N GLN A 109 3.68 -4.96 -5.10
CA GLN A 109 3.49 -3.51 -5.00
C GLN A 109 2.33 -3.03 -5.86
N GLU A 110 2.18 -3.54 -7.09
CA GLU A 110 1.05 -3.20 -7.97
C GLU A 110 -0.28 -3.66 -7.36
N LYS A 111 -0.35 -4.89 -6.83
CA LYS A 111 -1.55 -5.39 -6.14
C LYS A 111 -1.90 -4.54 -4.92
N ARG A 112 -0.89 -4.17 -4.11
CA ARG A 112 -1.07 -3.31 -2.93
C ARG A 112 -1.57 -1.93 -3.32
N ARG A 113 -0.99 -1.32 -4.36
CA ARG A 113 -1.40 0.00 -4.86
C ARG A 113 -2.85 -0.02 -5.35
N ARG A 114 -3.24 -1.02 -6.15
CA ARG A 114 -4.64 -1.18 -6.61
C ARG A 114 -5.61 -1.32 -5.44
N ALA A 115 -5.28 -2.13 -4.44
CA ALA A 115 -6.11 -2.28 -3.25
C ALA A 115 -6.27 -0.96 -2.47
N GLN A 116 -5.19 -0.17 -2.35
CA GLN A 116 -5.23 1.16 -1.74
C GLN A 116 -6.09 2.14 -2.55
N GLU A 117 -5.91 2.21 -3.86
CA GLU A 117 -6.69 3.04 -4.79
C GLU A 117 -8.20 2.72 -4.70
N GLU A 118 -8.58 1.44 -4.61
CA GLU A 118 -9.98 1.04 -4.45
C GLU A 118 -10.59 1.49 -3.12
N VAL A 119 -9.83 1.38 -2.03
CA VAL A 119 -10.27 1.83 -0.70
C VAL A 119 -10.40 3.35 -0.69
N GLU A 120 -9.43 4.06 -1.27
CA GLU A 120 -9.45 5.52 -1.40
C GLU A 120 -10.61 5.99 -2.26
N ALA A 121 -10.88 5.37 -3.41
CA ALA A 121 -12.01 5.70 -4.27
C ALA A 121 -13.35 5.52 -3.53
N LYS A 122 -13.53 4.41 -2.80
CA LYS A 122 -14.71 4.18 -1.96
C LYS A 122 -14.82 5.21 -0.83
N ALA A 123 -13.70 5.59 -0.22
CA ALA A 123 -13.66 6.61 0.83
C ALA A 123 -14.01 8.00 0.29
N GLN A 124 -13.46 8.39 -0.87
CA GLN A 124 -13.75 9.65 -1.55
C GLN A 124 -15.23 9.74 -1.95
N GLN A 125 -15.80 8.68 -2.51
CA GLN A 125 -17.23 8.62 -2.84
C GLN A 125 -18.12 8.81 -1.60
N LYS A 126 -17.79 8.15 -0.48
CA LYS A 126 -18.50 8.32 0.79
C LYS A 126 -18.33 9.73 1.36
N ALA A 127 -17.14 10.30 1.29
CA ALA A 127 -16.85 11.67 1.73
C ALA A 127 -17.61 12.70 0.88
N ALA A 128 -17.66 12.54 -0.44
CA ALA A 128 -18.42 13.39 -1.35
C ALA A 128 -19.93 13.34 -1.05
N LYS A 129 -20.49 12.15 -0.82
CA LYS A 129 -21.89 11.98 -0.39
C LYS A 129 -22.17 12.70 0.94
N ARG A 130 -21.25 12.64 1.91
CA ARG A 130 -21.38 13.36 3.19
C ARG A 130 -21.30 14.87 3.01
N ARG A 131 -20.38 15.38 2.17
CA ARG A 131 -20.26 16.81 1.84
C ARG A 131 -21.53 17.35 1.20
N ARG A 132 -22.07 16.67 0.18
CA ARG A 132 -23.36 17.03 -0.46
C ARG A 132 -24.51 17.06 0.55
N LYS A 133 -24.61 16.07 1.44
CA LYS A 133 -25.65 16.05 2.50
C LYS A 133 -25.50 17.23 3.47
N LEU A 134 -24.27 17.59 3.85
CA LEU A 134 -24.00 18.72 4.73
C LEU A 134 -24.36 20.05 4.05
N GLU A 135 -23.99 20.23 2.79
CA GLU A 135 -24.34 21.41 1.98
C GLU A 135 -25.86 21.55 1.84
N ASN A 136 -26.56 20.47 1.49
CA ASN A 136 -28.03 20.49 1.40
C ASN A 136 -28.68 20.81 2.76
N ALA A 137 -28.16 20.28 3.87
CA ALA A 137 -28.67 20.61 5.21
C ALA A 137 -28.42 22.08 5.58
N LYS A 138 -27.27 22.67 5.19
CA LYS A 138 -26.98 24.10 5.37
C LYS A 138 -27.93 24.97 4.54
N MET A 139 -28.15 24.63 3.27
CA MET A 139 -29.09 25.33 2.39
C MET A 139 -30.52 25.26 2.94
N ARG A 140 -30.98 24.09 3.42
CA ARG A 140 -32.30 23.95 4.06
C ARG A 140 -32.44 24.78 5.34
N LYS A 141 -31.37 24.96 6.11
CA LYS A 141 -31.39 25.86 7.29
C LYS A 141 -31.49 27.33 6.87
N MET A 142 -30.76 27.74 5.83
CA MET A 142 -30.83 29.11 5.29
C MET A 142 -32.19 29.41 4.63
N MET A 143 -32.79 28.46 3.91
CA MET A 143 -34.11 28.63 3.31
C MET A 143 -35.28 28.38 4.28
N GLY A 144 -35.07 27.59 5.34
CA GLY A 144 -36.08 27.26 6.35
C GLY A 144 -36.50 28.42 7.27
N GLU A 145 -35.85 29.58 7.14
CA GLU A 145 -36.32 30.85 7.74
C GLU A 145 -37.40 31.53 6.88
N HIS A 146 -37.57 31.12 5.62
CA HIS A 146 -38.61 31.59 4.70
C HIS A 146 -39.42 30.42 4.12
N GLY A 147 -40.50 30.02 4.80
CA GLY A 147 -41.61 29.29 4.19
C GLY A 147 -41.86 27.86 4.70
N LYS A 148 -42.72 27.76 5.72
CA LYS A 148 -43.40 26.51 6.09
C LYS A 148 -44.63 26.32 5.20
N GLU A 149 -44.51 25.77 3.99
CA GLU A 149 -45.69 25.21 3.29
C GLU A 149 -45.39 24.31 2.07
N VAL A 150 -44.47 23.33 2.14
CA VAL A 150 -44.42 22.29 1.08
C VAL A 150 -43.93 20.94 1.62
N ASP A 151 -44.71 20.32 2.49
CA ASP A 151 -44.51 18.90 2.85
C ASP A 151 -45.47 18.04 2.01
N LYS A 152 -44.94 17.38 0.96
CA LYS A 152 -45.35 16.07 0.37
C LYS A 152 -44.98 15.97 -1.11
N ILE A 153 -43.74 15.59 -1.43
CA ILE A 153 -43.44 14.90 -2.70
C ILE A 153 -42.42 13.79 -2.41
N PRO A 154 -42.68 12.52 -2.78
CA PRO A 154 -41.74 11.43 -2.57
C PRO A 154 -40.48 11.65 -3.42
N ALA A 155 -39.32 11.40 -2.82
CA ALA A 155 -38.03 11.51 -3.50
C ALA A 155 -37.95 10.51 -4.65
N LEU A 156 -38.14 10.99 -5.88
CA LEU A 156 -37.77 10.30 -7.11
C LEU A 156 -36.29 10.55 -7.39
N ASP A 157 -35.53 9.47 -7.56
CA ASP A 157 -34.05 9.43 -7.56
C ASP A 157 -33.35 10.24 -8.68
N ASN A 158 -34.08 10.95 -9.55
CA ASN A 158 -33.53 11.68 -10.72
C ASN A 158 -33.97 13.16 -10.79
N VAL A 159 -34.31 13.79 -9.66
CA VAL A 159 -34.76 15.20 -9.63
C VAL A 159 -33.90 16.01 -8.65
N MET A 160 -33.21 17.04 -9.17
CA MET A 160 -32.49 18.04 -8.38
C MET A 160 -33.48 18.90 -7.57
N PRO A 161 -33.08 19.46 -6.40
CA PRO A 161 -33.94 20.34 -5.61
C PRO A 161 -34.22 21.63 -6.40
N GLY A 162 -35.40 21.71 -7.01
CA GLY A 162 -35.79 22.78 -7.93
C GLY A 162 -36.83 22.37 -8.98
N GLY A 163 -37.20 21.08 -9.07
CA GLY A 163 -38.28 20.61 -9.95
C GLY A 163 -37.94 20.61 -11.45
N VAL A 164 -36.69 20.90 -11.81
CA VAL A 164 -36.22 20.81 -13.20
C VAL A 164 -35.84 19.35 -13.49
N PRO A 165 -36.46 18.71 -14.51
CA PRO A 165 -36.09 17.35 -14.89
C PRO A 165 -34.63 17.30 -15.34
N GLU A 166 -33.90 16.25 -14.94
CA GLU A 166 -32.50 16.09 -15.32
C GLU A 166 -32.38 15.92 -16.84
N ILE A 167 -31.84 16.95 -17.48
CA ILE A 167 -31.58 16.97 -18.91
C ILE A 167 -30.24 16.28 -19.12
N ALA A 168 -30.24 15.12 -19.80
CA ALA A 168 -29.01 14.43 -20.17
C ALA A 168 -28.12 15.35 -21.03
N ASN A 169 -26.81 15.37 -20.77
CA ASN A 169 -25.83 16.20 -21.48
C ASN A 169 -25.44 15.59 -22.84
N ASP A 170 -26.45 15.09 -23.56
CA ASP A 170 -26.32 14.33 -24.80
C ASP A 170 -26.84 15.16 -25.99
N GLY A 171 -27.09 16.46 -25.79
CA GLY A 171 -27.64 17.37 -26.81
C GLY A 171 -29.15 17.25 -27.07
N THR A 172 -29.79 16.18 -26.58
CA THR A 172 -31.23 15.88 -26.78
C THR A 172 -32.20 16.94 -26.22
N PHE A 173 -31.70 17.88 -25.42
CA PHE A 173 -32.45 19.01 -24.89
C PHE A 173 -32.95 19.97 -25.97
N LEU A 174 -32.07 20.28 -26.93
CA LEU A 174 -32.38 21.23 -27.99
C LEU A 174 -33.46 20.66 -28.92
N ASP A 175 -33.40 19.37 -29.20
CA ASP A 175 -34.40 18.66 -30.01
C ASP A 175 -35.78 18.69 -29.35
N LYS A 176 -35.84 18.50 -28.02
CA LYS A 176 -37.10 18.57 -27.26
C LYS A 176 -37.70 19.98 -27.28
N ILE A 177 -36.88 21.03 -27.12
CA ILE A 177 -37.34 22.43 -27.21
C ILE A 177 -37.81 22.78 -28.62
N LEU A 178 -37.06 22.35 -29.66
CA LEU A 178 -37.42 22.62 -31.05
C LEU A 178 -38.75 21.94 -31.44
N ALA A 179 -38.98 20.71 -30.96
CA ALA A 179 -40.22 19.99 -31.17
C ALA A 179 -41.43 20.69 -30.52
N LEU A 180 -41.27 21.19 -29.29
CA LEU A 180 -42.29 22.01 -28.60
C LEU A 180 -42.60 23.29 -29.37
N GLN A 181 -41.58 23.95 -29.92
CA GLN A 181 -41.74 25.18 -30.70
C GLN A 181 -42.46 24.92 -32.04
N LYS A 182 -42.21 23.78 -32.69
CA LYS A 182 -42.91 23.35 -33.90
C LYS A 182 -44.37 22.96 -33.63
N GLY A 183 -44.66 22.31 -32.51
CA GLY A 183 -46.03 21.94 -32.12
C GLY A 183 -46.94 23.14 -31.85
N ASN A 184 -46.39 24.19 -31.23
CA ASN A 184 -47.11 25.44 -30.96
C ASN A 184 -47.26 26.34 -32.21
N ALA A 185 -46.47 26.13 -33.26
CA ALA A 185 -46.59 26.85 -34.52
C ALA A 185 -47.60 26.21 -35.50
N SER A 186 -48.05 24.99 -35.22
CA SER A 186 -49.03 24.23 -36.02
C SER A 186 -50.47 24.28 -35.48
N SER A 187 -50.73 25.12 -34.47
CA SER A 187 -52.06 25.37 -33.88
C SER A 187 -52.53 26.79 -34.15
#